data_AF-A0A4R8IKT4-F1
#
_entry.id   AF-A0A4R8IKT4-F1
#
_cell.length_a   1.000
_cell.length_b   1.000
_cell.length_c   1.000
_cell.angle_alpha   90.00
_cell.angle_beta   90.00
_cell.angle_gamma   90.00
#
_symmetry.space_group_name_H-M   'P 1'
#
loop_
_entity.id
_entity.type
_entity.pdbx_description
1 polymer ?
#
loop_
_entity_poly.entity_id
_entity_poly.type
_entity_poly.pdbx_seq_one_letter_code
_entity_poly.pdbx_strand_id
1 'polypeptide(L)'
;MKVRCPNCKEVFLANDNQKNQLENAIKKNQRLLMIECSECYKDVPINPMDLMSYEPQKDKPTKDEFDGKNCPICKDGIISFINNKEEKFWGCGDCGNVWQSRNDLIKELKSNH
;
A
#
# COMPACT_ATOMS: atom_id res chain seq x y z
N MET A 1 9.46 -22.56 -5.69
CA MET A 1 8.08 -22.01 -5.77
C MET A 1 7.95 -21.24 -7.07
N LYS A 2 6.81 -21.30 -7.75
CA LYS A 2 6.55 -20.49 -8.96
C LYS A 2 5.94 -19.16 -8.54
N VAL A 3 6.39 -18.08 -9.17
CA VAL A 3 5.90 -16.72 -8.94
C VAL A 3 5.58 -16.09 -10.28
N ARG A 4 4.43 -15.45 -10.39
CA ARG A 4 4.11 -14.59 -11.54
C ARG A 4 4.53 -13.15 -11.25
N CYS A 5 5.32 -12.58 -12.15
CA CYS A 5 5.76 -11.20 -12.05
C CYS A 5 4.64 -10.24 -12.51
N PRO A 6 4.16 -9.30 -11.68
CA PRO A 6 3.13 -8.34 -12.10
C PRO A 6 3.64 -7.31 -13.11
N ASN A 7 4.97 -7.09 -13.19
CA ASN A 7 5.57 -6.13 -14.11
C ASN A 7 5.69 -6.67 -15.54
N CYS A 8 6.33 -7.83 -15.73
CA CYS A 8 6.55 -8.42 -17.06
C CYS A 8 5.58 -9.55 -17.40
N LYS A 9 4.73 -9.99 -16.46
CA LYS A 9 3.73 -11.06 -16.61
C LYS A 9 4.28 -12.47 -16.76
N GLU A 10 5.61 -12.61 -16.83
CA GLU A 10 6.28 -13.91 -16.88
C GLU A 10 6.21 -14.65 -15.54
N VAL A 11 6.24 -15.98 -15.64
CA VAL A 11 6.28 -16.87 -14.48
C VAL A 11 7.70 -17.38 -14.32
N PHE A 12 8.29 -17.14 -13.15
CA PHE A 12 9.64 -17.58 -12.83
C PHE A 12 9.68 -18.49 -11.60
N LEU A 13 10.80 -19.20 -11.46
CA LEU A 13 11.08 -20.01 -10.29
C LEU A 13 11.85 -19.17 -9.28
N ALA A 14 11.28 -19.03 -8.07
CA ALA A 14 11.98 -18.41 -6.96
C ALA A 14 13.27 -19.19 -6.66
N ASN A 15 14.39 -18.49 -6.50
CA ASN A 15 15.66 -19.08 -6.07
C ASN A 15 15.61 -19.50 -4.58
N ASP A 16 16.65 -20.16 -4.07
CA ASP A 16 16.61 -20.72 -2.71
C ASP A 16 16.48 -19.66 -1.61
N ASN A 17 17.10 -18.50 -1.79
CA ASN A 17 16.94 -17.37 -0.87
C ASN A 17 15.49 -16.84 -0.88
N GLN A 18 14.92 -16.64 -2.07
CA GLN A 18 13.54 -16.19 -2.24
C GLN A 18 12.52 -17.20 -1.69
N LYS A 19 12.77 -18.50 -1.84
CA LYS A 19 11.93 -19.56 -1.23
C LYS A 19 11.92 -19.43 0.30
N ASN A 20 13.08 -19.27 0.92
CA ASN A 20 13.17 -19.10 2.38
C ASN A 20 12.45 -17.83 2.86
N GLN A 21 12.57 -16.73 2.12
CA GLN A 21 11.85 -15.48 2.40
C GLN A 21 10.32 -15.67 2.28
N LEU A 22 9.87 -16.30 1.19
CA LEU A 22 8.47 -16.63 0.95
C LEU A 22 7.88 -17.48 2.07
N GLU A 23 8.56 -18.57 2.44
CA GLU A 23 8.10 -19.46 3.52
C GLU A 23 7.98 -18.74 4.86
N ASN A 24 8.97 -17.90 5.19
CA ASN A 24 8.94 -17.11 6.42
C ASN A 24 7.80 -16.06 6.40
N ALA A 25 7.57 -15.43 5.25
CA ALA A 25 6.50 -14.45 5.09
C ALA A 25 5.11 -15.10 5.22
N ILE A 26 4.91 -16.28 4.62
CA ILE A 26 3.71 -17.10 4.76
C ILE A 26 3.48 -17.47 6.23
N LYS A 27 4.52 -17.99 6.93
CA LYS A 27 4.43 -18.36 8.36
C LYS A 27 4.03 -17.21 9.26
N LYS A 28 4.50 -15.99 8.94
CA LYS A 28 4.20 -14.77 9.70
C LYS A 28 2.91 -14.07 9.24
N ASN A 29 2.16 -14.66 8.31
CA ASN A 29 0.97 -14.07 7.71
C ASN A 29 1.23 -12.64 7.15
N GLN A 30 2.43 -12.43 6.61
CA GLN A 30 2.78 -11.17 5.95
C GLN A 30 2.01 -11.04 4.65
N ARG A 31 1.49 -9.84 4.40
CA ARG A 31 0.71 -9.57 3.19
C ARG A 31 1.56 -9.05 2.03
N LEU A 32 2.75 -8.54 2.30
CA LEU A 32 3.62 -7.95 1.30
C LEU A 32 5.04 -8.51 1.46
N LEU A 33 5.64 -8.93 0.35
CA LEU A 33 7.05 -9.25 0.24
C LEU A 33 7.58 -8.67 -1.08
N MET A 34 8.75 -8.03 -1.01
CA MET A 34 9.49 -7.59 -2.20
C MET A 34 10.45 -8.70 -2.63
N ILE A 35 10.38 -9.11 -3.89
CA ILE A 35 11.33 -10.06 -4.48
C ILE A 35 11.76 -9.60 -5.88
N GLU A 36 12.97 -9.93 -6.28
CA GLU A 36 13.47 -9.68 -7.64
C GLU A 36 12.95 -10.72 -8.64
N CYS A 37 12.43 -10.26 -9.78
CA CYS A 37 12.03 -11.14 -10.89
C CYS A 37 13.24 -11.55 -11.74
N SER A 38 13.47 -12.84 -11.97
CA SER A 38 14.58 -13.31 -12.81
C SER A 38 14.46 -12.99 -14.30
N GLU A 39 13.26 -12.62 -14.78
CA GLU A 39 13.00 -12.34 -16.19
C GLU A 39 13.21 -10.87 -16.55
N CYS A 40 12.84 -9.96 -15.64
CA CYS A 40 12.93 -8.51 -15.89
C CYS A 40 13.81 -7.75 -14.89
N TYR A 41 14.39 -8.45 -13.91
CA TYR A 41 15.33 -7.93 -12.91
C TYR A 41 14.80 -6.74 -12.10
N LYS A 42 13.48 -6.63 -11.97
CA LYS A 42 12.81 -5.62 -11.14
C LYS A 42 12.37 -6.25 -9.82
N ASP A 43 12.51 -5.48 -8.75
CA ASP A 43 11.81 -5.76 -7.50
C ASP A 43 10.30 -5.63 -7.72
N VAL A 44 9.58 -6.67 -7.29
CA VAL A 44 8.13 -6.74 -7.41
C VAL A 44 7.46 -6.96 -6.06
N PRO A 45 6.40 -6.19 -5.74
CA PRO A 45 5.58 -6.45 -4.56
C PRO A 45 4.66 -7.63 -4.85
N ILE A 46 4.74 -8.67 -4.02
CA ILE A 46 3.86 -9.85 -4.11
C ILE A 46 3.13 -10.11 -2.78
N ASN A 47 1.95 -10.74 -2.87
CA ASN A 47 1.37 -11.42 -1.72
C ASN A 47 2.03 -12.81 -1.61
N PRO A 48 2.68 -13.17 -0.48
CA PRO A 48 3.13 -14.53 -0.27
C PRO A 48 2.01 -15.58 -0.34
N MET A 49 0.76 -15.16 -0.09
CA MET A 49 -0.44 -16.02 -0.19
C MET A 49 -1.05 -16.08 -1.60
N ASP A 50 -0.58 -15.27 -2.56
CA ASP A 50 -1.09 -15.19 -3.94
C ASP A 50 0.06 -15.08 -4.95
N LEU A 51 0.91 -16.12 -4.99
CA LEU A 51 2.15 -16.13 -5.79
C LEU A 51 1.91 -16.10 -7.31
N MET A 52 0.70 -16.44 -7.76
CA MET A 52 0.36 -16.54 -9.18
C MET A 52 -0.55 -15.40 -9.65
N SER A 53 -0.77 -14.40 -8.81
CA SER A 53 -1.54 -13.21 -9.14
C SER A 53 -0.96 -12.48 -10.35
N TYR A 54 -1.84 -11.96 -11.20
CA TYR A 54 -1.45 -10.98 -12.21
C TYR A 54 -1.47 -9.55 -11.66
N GLU A 55 -2.12 -9.34 -10.51
CA GLU A 55 -2.27 -8.01 -9.96
C GLU A 55 -1.07 -7.68 -9.06
N PRO A 56 -0.29 -6.63 -9.37
CA PRO A 56 0.59 -6.07 -8.35
C PRO A 56 -0.27 -5.70 -7.16
N GLN A 57 0.27 -5.86 -5.95
CA GLN A 57 -0.41 -5.39 -4.75
C GLN A 57 -0.66 -3.91 -4.88
N LYS A 58 -1.90 -3.57 -5.21
CA LYS A 58 -2.45 -2.28 -4.91
C LYS A 58 -2.75 -2.38 -3.42
N ASP A 59 -2.01 -1.65 -2.60
CA ASP A 59 -2.69 -0.94 -1.52
C ASP A 59 -3.80 -0.20 -2.25
N LYS A 60 -5.01 -0.76 -2.24
CA LYS A 60 -6.16 -0.11 -2.82
C LYS A 60 -6.73 0.66 -1.64
N PRO A 61 -6.26 1.90 -1.34
CA PRO A 61 -7.10 2.75 -0.54
C PRO A 61 -8.39 2.88 -1.36
N THR A 62 -9.51 2.71 -0.67
CA THR A 62 -10.78 3.19 -1.20
C THR A 62 -10.59 4.69 -1.31
N LYS A 63 -10.19 5.17 -2.50
CA LYS A 63 -9.81 6.57 -2.68
C LYS A 63 -11.01 7.43 -2.33
N ASP A 64 -10.92 8.15 -1.22
CA ASP A 64 -11.86 9.19 -0.85
C ASP A 64 -11.57 10.46 -1.65
N GLU A 65 -12.53 11.38 -1.75
CA GLU A 65 -12.40 12.61 -2.53
C GLU A 65 -11.32 13.58 -2.00
N PHE A 66 -10.86 13.38 -0.76
CA PHE A 66 -9.77 14.16 -0.17
C PHE A 66 -8.40 13.48 -0.28
N ASP A 67 -8.34 12.23 -0.73
CA ASP A 67 -7.06 11.52 -0.87
C ASP A 67 -6.16 12.21 -1.87
N GLY A 68 -4.91 12.47 -1.45
CA GLY A 68 -3.93 13.15 -2.28
C GLY A 68 -4.01 14.68 -2.25
N LYS A 69 -4.95 15.29 -1.51
CA LYS A 69 -4.97 16.74 -1.31
C LYS A 69 -3.96 17.18 -0.26
N ASN A 70 -3.49 18.41 -0.39
CA ASN A 70 -2.59 19.04 0.56
C ASN A 70 -3.29 19.26 1.91
N CYS A 71 -2.57 18.96 2.97
CA CYS A 71 -2.97 19.18 4.35
C CYS A 71 -3.11 20.68 4.62
N PRO A 72 -4.25 21.15 5.15
CA PRO A 72 -4.45 22.57 5.45
C PRO A 72 -3.53 23.09 6.57
N ILE A 73 -2.98 22.19 7.40
CA ILE A 73 -2.14 22.55 8.55
C ILE A 73 -0.68 22.75 8.13
N CYS A 74 -0.07 21.75 7.48
CA CYS A 74 1.35 21.80 7.11
C CYS A 74 1.60 22.15 5.64
N LYS A 75 0.54 22.27 4.82
CA LYS A 75 0.54 22.67 3.39
C LYS A 75 1.25 21.75 2.42
N ASP A 76 2.31 21.08 2.83
CA ASP A 76 3.08 20.17 1.98
C ASP A 76 2.66 18.71 2.18
N GLY A 77 2.00 18.42 3.30
CA GLY A 77 1.64 17.05 3.63
C GLY A 77 0.41 16.53 2.89
N ILE A 78 0.31 15.22 2.75
CA ILE A 78 -0.78 14.60 1.99
C ILE A 78 -1.86 14.03 2.90
N ILE A 79 -3.12 14.33 2.60
CA ILE A 79 -4.29 13.75 3.25
C ILE A 79 -4.55 12.34 2.71
N SER A 80 -4.82 11.40 3.61
CA SER A 80 -5.24 10.04 3.29
C SER A 80 -6.39 9.59 4.19
N PHE A 81 -7.37 8.91 3.62
CA PHE A 81 -8.46 8.26 4.33
C PHE A 81 -8.02 6.88 4.80
N ILE A 82 -8.05 6.70 6.11
CA ILE A 82 -7.70 5.46 6.78
C ILE A 82 -9.01 4.77 7.14
N ASN A 83 -9.22 3.62 6.51
CA ASN A 83 -10.40 2.79 6.67
C ASN A 83 -9.94 1.36 6.98
N ASN A 84 -9.65 1.12 8.26
CA ASN A 84 -9.34 -0.22 8.74
C ASN A 84 -10.57 -0.79 9.49
N LYS A 85 -10.45 -1.99 10.08
CA LYS A 85 -11.59 -2.63 10.77
C LYS A 85 -12.00 -1.93 12.08
N GLU A 86 -11.12 -1.12 12.65
CA GLU A 86 -11.25 -0.56 13.99
C GLU A 86 -11.66 0.92 13.94
N GLU A 87 -11.13 1.67 12.97
CA GLU A 87 -11.26 3.12 12.88
C GLU A 87 -11.42 3.60 11.43
N LYS A 88 -12.12 4.73 11.30
CA LYS A 88 -12.33 5.45 10.04
C LYS A 88 -12.07 6.93 10.24
N PHE A 89 -11.01 7.45 9.64
CA PHE A 89 -10.61 8.85 9.78
C PHE A 89 -9.77 9.32 8.59
N TRP A 90 -9.59 10.64 8.46
CA TRP A 90 -8.59 11.22 7.56
C TRP A 90 -7.36 11.60 8.37
N GLY A 91 -6.17 11.32 7.84
CA GLY A 91 -4.90 11.67 8.46
C GLY A 91 -3.97 12.35 7.47
N CYS A 92 -3.12 13.24 7.97
CA CYS A 92 -1.98 13.76 7.20
C CYS A 92 -0.75 12.87 7.42
N GLY A 93 -0.14 12.41 6.33
CA GLY A 93 1.07 11.59 6.37
C GLY A 93 2.31 12.28 6.94
N ASP A 94 2.32 13.62 6.97
CA ASP A 94 3.53 14.40 7.29
C ASP A 94 3.45 15.07 8.66
N CYS A 95 2.34 15.75 8.99
CA CYS A 95 2.19 16.40 10.29
C CYS A 95 1.41 15.58 11.33
N GLY A 96 0.85 14.44 10.92
CA GLY A 96 0.10 13.55 11.81
C GLY A 96 -1.25 14.11 12.29
N ASN A 97 -1.73 15.22 11.74
CA ASN A 97 -3.06 15.73 12.08
C ASN A 97 -4.15 14.74 11.65
N VAL A 98 -5.18 14.59 12.49
CA VAL A 98 -6.28 13.63 12.30
C VAL A 98 -7.63 14.35 12.28
N TRP A 99 -8.49 13.97 11.35
CA TRP A 99 -9.88 14.39 11.28
C TRP A 99 -10.80 13.16 11.39
N GLN A 100 -11.53 13.07 12.50
CA GLN A 100 -12.40 11.93 12.80
C GLN A 100 -13.65 11.89 11.92
N SER A 101 -14.06 13.04 11.37
CA SER A 101 -15.17 13.12 10.43
C SER A 101 -14.83 13.96 9.20
N ARG A 102 -15.58 13.70 8.12
CA ARG A 102 -15.50 14.50 6.88
C ARG A 102 -15.78 15.98 7.15
N ASN A 103 -16.70 16.28 8.07
CA ASN A 103 -17.07 17.65 8.39
C ASN A 103 -15.92 18.41 9.07
N ASP A 104 -15.14 17.72 9.92
CA ASP A 104 -13.97 18.32 10.57
C ASP A 104 -12.92 18.70 9.52
N LEU A 105 -12.65 17.80 8.57
CA LEU A 105 -11.72 18.07 7.48
C LEU A 105 -12.19 19.22 6.58
N ILE A 106 -13.48 19.23 6.19
CA ILE A 106 -14.03 20.31 5.37
C ILE A 106 -13.94 21.66 6.07
N LYS A 107 -14.19 21.70 7.39
CA LYS A 107 -14.09 22.93 8.17
C LYS A 107 -12.66 23.48 8.16
N GLU A 108 -11.66 22.62 8.33
CA GLU A 108 -10.25 23.02 8.28
C GLU A 108 -9.81 23.48 6.88
N LEU A 109 -10.25 22.78 5.84
CA LEU A 109 -9.97 23.17 4.45
C LEU A 109 -10.58 24.54 4.08
N LYS A 110 -11.74 24.87 4.65
CA LYS A 110 -12.41 26.17 4.43
C LYS A 110 -11.82 27.30 5.26
N SER A 111 -11.24 26.99 6.43
CA SER A 111 -10.69 28.01 7.34
C SER A 111 -9.31 28.51 6.92
N ASN A 112 -8.60 27.74 6.08
CA ASN A 112 -7.25 28.04 5.61
C ASN A 112 -7.19 28.53 4.15
N HIS A 113 -8.32 29.00 3.62
CA HIS A 113 -8.48 29.56 2.27
C HIS A 113 -8.59 31.08 2.33
#